data_AF-A0A1Y5G5B4-F1
#
_entry.id   AF-A0A1Y5G5B4-F1
#
_cell.length_a   1.000
_cell.length_b   1.000
_cell.length_c   1.000
_cell.angle_alpha   90.00
_cell.angle_beta   90.00
_cell.angle_gamma   90.00
#
_symmetry.space_group_name_H-M   'P 1'
#
loop_
_entity.id
_entity.type
_entity.pdbx_description
1 polymer ?
#
loop_
_entity_poly.entity_id
_entity_poly.type
_entity_poly.pdbx_seq_one_letter_code
_entity_poly.pdbx_strand_id
1 'polypeptide(L)'
;MPDPEDRSSLTDLDKRLRAARERQEQVNKPASSNRAEAAGGMAVGFRISVEIVAALMMGFGIGYYLDTLLGTKPWLMIIFFFLGIGAAFVNILRVAKQLENKKHFRDNREDDAE
;
A
#
# COMPACT_ATOMS: atom_id res chain seq x y z
N MET A 1 -22.67 -43.19 16.56
CA MET A 1 -23.70 -42.16 16.29
C MET A 1 -23.26 -40.92 17.07
N PRO A 2 -22.98 -39.77 16.43
CA PRO A 2 -22.51 -38.58 17.14
C PRO A 2 -23.59 -38.05 18.10
N ASP A 3 -23.19 -37.70 19.32
CA ASP A 3 -24.05 -37.25 20.42
C ASP A 3 -24.83 -35.97 20.08
N PRO A 4 -26.05 -35.79 20.61
CA PRO A 4 -26.93 -34.66 20.29
C PRO A 4 -26.40 -33.29 20.75
N GLU A 5 -25.50 -33.23 21.75
CA GLU A 5 -24.89 -31.96 22.20
C GLU A 5 -23.96 -31.31 21.17
N ASP A 6 -23.28 -32.13 20.35
CA ASP A 6 -22.28 -31.65 19.40
C ASP A 6 -22.91 -30.90 18.21
N ARG A 7 -24.21 -31.15 17.93
CA ARG A 7 -24.96 -30.39 16.91
C ARG A 7 -25.34 -28.99 17.39
N SER A 8 -25.57 -28.84 18.70
CA SER A 8 -25.94 -27.56 19.31
C SER A 8 -24.75 -26.59 19.36
N SER A 9 -23.56 -27.09 19.70
CA SER A 9 -22.33 -26.30 19.73
C SER A 9 -21.93 -25.80 18.34
N LEU A 10 -22.07 -26.63 17.30
CA LEU A 10 -21.81 -26.25 15.91
C LEU A 10 -22.80 -25.20 15.40
N THR A 11 -24.06 -25.27 15.83
CA THR A 11 -25.08 -24.28 15.46
C THR A 11 -24.81 -22.92 16.12
N ASP A 12 -24.33 -22.91 17.36
CA ASP A 12 -23.94 -21.67 18.06
C ASP A 12 -22.66 -21.07 17.43
N LEU A 13 -21.70 -21.92 17.08
CA LEU A 13 -20.49 -21.50 16.35
C LEU A 13 -20.84 -20.92 14.99
N ASP A 14 -21.74 -21.53 14.22
CA ASP A 14 -22.16 -21.03 12.90
C ASP A 14 -22.89 -19.69 13.01
N LYS A 15 -23.75 -19.52 14.03
CA LYS A 15 -24.38 -18.22 14.33
C LYS A 15 -23.35 -17.14 14.66
N ARG A 16 -22.35 -17.46 15.49
CA ARG A 16 -21.29 -16.51 15.87
C ARG A 16 -20.37 -16.20 14.70
N LEU A 17 -20.08 -17.19 13.85
CA LEU A 17 -19.26 -17.04 12.65
C LEU A 17 -19.97 -16.19 11.59
N ARG A 18 -21.28 -16.39 11.40
CA ARG A 18 -22.12 -15.54 10.55
C ARG A 18 -22.20 -14.12 11.09
N ALA A 19 -22.45 -13.93 12.38
CA ALA A 19 -22.49 -12.59 12.98
C ALA A 19 -21.14 -11.86 12.89
N ALA A 20 -20.02 -12.60 13.00
CA ALA A 20 -18.68 -12.05 12.80
C ALA A 20 -18.43 -11.72 11.32
N ARG A 21 -18.83 -12.59 10.38
CA ARG A 21 -18.77 -12.34 8.94
C ARG A 21 -19.59 -11.14 8.54
N GLU A 22 -20.85 -11.02 8.99
CA GLU A 22 -21.72 -9.88 8.68
C GLU A 22 -21.15 -8.56 9.22
N ARG A 23 -20.55 -8.57 10.42
CA ARG A 23 -19.82 -7.39 10.93
C ARG A 23 -18.60 -7.06 10.07
N GLN A 24 -17.86 -8.08 9.62
CA GLN A 24 -16.72 -7.89 8.74
C GLN A 24 -17.14 -7.42 7.34
N GLU A 25 -18.30 -7.86 6.85
CA GLU A 25 -18.92 -7.47 5.59
C GLU A 25 -19.49 -6.05 5.66
N GLN A 26 -19.97 -5.61 6.82
CA GLN A 26 -20.38 -4.23 7.08
C GLN A 26 -19.19 -3.28 7.21
N VAL A 27 -18.09 -3.73 7.81
CA VAL A 27 -16.81 -2.99 7.87
C VAL A 27 -16.14 -2.91 6.49
N ASN A 28 -16.33 -3.94 5.66
CA ASN A 28 -15.89 -3.96 4.25
C ASN A 28 -16.93 -3.39 3.27
N LYS A 29 -18.14 -3.05 3.72
CA LYS A 29 -19.15 -2.38 2.89
C LYS A 29 -18.68 -0.93 2.74
N PRO A 30 -18.27 -0.50 1.53
CA PRO A 30 -17.84 0.87 1.36
C PRO A 30 -19.06 1.76 1.51
N ALA A 31 -19.23 2.38 2.67
CA ALA A 31 -20.11 3.52 2.81
C ALA A 31 -19.57 4.60 1.86
N SER A 32 -20.17 4.70 0.68
CA SER A 32 -19.72 5.46 -0.50
C SER A 32 -18.40 4.97 -1.12
N SER A 33 -18.48 4.03 -2.08
CA SER A 33 -17.34 3.54 -2.90
C SER A 33 -16.47 4.67 -3.44
N ASN A 34 -17.09 5.77 -3.89
CA ASN A 34 -16.39 6.95 -4.39
C ASN A 34 -15.50 7.65 -3.36
N ARG A 35 -15.90 7.69 -2.08
CA ARG A 35 -15.12 8.39 -1.03
C ARG A 35 -13.95 7.55 -0.53
N ALA A 36 -14.13 6.23 -0.45
CA ALA A 36 -13.08 5.29 -0.09
C ALA A 36 -12.02 5.16 -1.21
N GLU A 37 -12.43 5.13 -2.48
CA GLU A 37 -11.49 5.13 -3.62
C GLU A 37 -10.78 6.48 -3.75
N ALA A 38 -11.47 7.61 -3.57
CA ALA A 38 -10.84 8.92 -3.52
C ALA A 38 -9.82 9.04 -2.37
N ALA A 39 -10.16 8.53 -1.18
CA ALA A 39 -9.24 8.48 -0.04
C ALA A 39 -8.03 7.58 -0.30
N GLY A 40 -8.21 6.44 -0.97
CA GLY A 40 -7.12 5.55 -1.38
C GLY A 40 -6.17 6.22 -2.38
N GLY A 41 -6.71 6.89 -3.41
CA GLY A 41 -5.92 7.62 -4.39
C GLY A 41 -5.14 8.79 -3.77
N MET A 42 -5.76 9.55 -2.86
CA MET A 42 -5.10 10.64 -2.15
C MET A 42 -3.96 10.14 -1.24
N ALA A 43 -4.16 9.04 -0.51
CA ALA A 43 -3.13 8.47 0.36
C ALA A 43 -1.92 7.98 -0.45
N VAL A 44 -2.16 7.35 -1.61
CA VAL A 44 -1.09 6.94 -2.53
C VAL A 44 -0.33 8.15 -3.08
N GLY A 45 -1.05 9.19 -3.53
CA GLY A 45 -0.44 10.41 -4.04
C GLY A 45 0.46 11.09 -3.00
N PHE A 46 -0.05 11.27 -1.78
CA PHE A 46 0.72 11.86 -0.69
C PHE A 46 1.99 11.07 -0.37
N ARG A 47 1.90 9.73 -0.30
CA ARG A 47 3.07 8.88 -0.08
C ARG A 47 4.12 9.09 -1.17
N ILE A 48 3.73 9.07 -2.44
CA ILE A 48 4.64 9.29 -3.56
C ILE A 48 5.33 10.66 -3.43
N SER A 49 4.57 11.71 -3.09
CA SER A 49 5.13 13.05 -2.88
C SER A 49 6.19 13.08 -1.77
N VAL A 50 5.89 12.49 -0.60
CA VAL A 50 6.84 12.43 0.52
C VAL A 50 8.10 11.64 0.13
N GLU A 51 7.94 10.55 -0.62
CA GLU A 51 9.04 9.68 -1.02
C GLU A 51 10.00 10.37 -2.00
N ILE A 52 9.47 11.15 -2.93
CA ILE A 52 10.28 11.99 -3.84
C ILE A 52 11.05 13.04 -3.03
N VAL A 53 10.36 13.78 -2.16
CA VAL A 53 11.02 14.84 -1.35
C VAL A 53 12.11 14.24 -0.45
N ALA A 54 11.82 13.12 0.21
CA ALA A 54 12.78 12.43 1.07
C ALA A 54 14.01 11.94 0.28
N ALA A 55 13.81 11.34 -0.89
CA ALA A 55 14.90 10.86 -1.74
C ALA A 55 15.78 12.01 -2.24
N LEU A 56 15.18 13.13 -2.65
CA LEU A 56 15.91 14.32 -3.07
C LEU A 56 16.69 14.96 -1.91
N MET A 57 16.06 15.11 -0.73
CA MET A 57 16.73 15.64 0.45
C MET A 57 17.89 14.75 0.90
N MET A 58 17.71 13.43 0.85
CA MET A 58 18.78 12.48 1.18
C MET A 58 19.92 12.53 0.16
N GLY A 59 19.63 12.50 -1.14
CA GLY A 59 20.64 12.58 -2.20
C GLY A 59 21.42 13.89 -2.14
N PHE A 60 20.72 15.02 -2.03
CA PHE A 60 21.35 16.33 -1.89
C PHE A 60 22.16 16.43 -0.58
N GLY A 61 21.61 15.98 0.55
CA GLY A 61 22.26 16.04 1.85
C GLY A 61 23.55 15.20 1.92
N ILE A 62 23.49 13.95 1.44
CA ILE A 62 24.66 13.07 1.36
C ILE A 62 25.69 13.64 0.40
N GLY A 63 25.25 14.05 -0.79
CA GLY A 63 26.13 14.66 -1.79
C GLY A 63 26.85 15.89 -1.24
N TYR A 64 26.11 16.79 -0.57
CA TYR A 64 26.67 18.01 0.03
C TYR A 64 27.68 17.71 1.13
N TYR A 65 27.34 16.75 2.00
CA TYR A 65 28.21 16.33 3.09
C TYR A 65 29.53 15.77 2.55
N LEU A 66 29.47 14.85 1.58
CA LEU A 66 30.66 14.26 0.97
C LEU A 66 31.48 15.28 0.19
N ASP A 67 30.83 16.13 -0.59
CA ASP A 67 31.50 17.19 -1.33
C ASP A 67 32.22 18.18 -0.40
N THR A 68 31.72 18.39 0.83
CA THR A 68 32.37 19.24 1.84
C THR A 68 33.60 18.55 2.45
N LEU A 69 33.53 17.25 2.70
CA LEU A 69 34.66 16.50 3.25
C LEU A 69 35.79 16.28 2.25
N LEU A 70 35.44 16.04 0.99
CA LEU A 70 36.39 15.67 -0.07
C LEU A 70 36.84 16.87 -0.92
N GLY A 71 36.22 18.03 -0.77
CA GLY A 71 36.53 19.23 -1.57
C GLY A 71 36.10 19.13 -3.03
N THR A 72 35.20 18.19 -3.36
CA THR A 72 34.78 17.88 -4.73
C THR A 72 33.57 18.68 -5.22
N LYS A 73 33.12 19.70 -4.45
CA LYS A 73 31.95 20.53 -4.76
C LYS A 73 31.96 21.04 -6.21
N PRO A 74 30.88 20.86 -7.02
CA PRO A 74 29.60 20.21 -6.72
C PRO A 74 29.43 18.80 -7.36
N TRP A 75 30.51 18.06 -7.62
CA TRP A 75 30.44 16.83 -8.42
C TRP A 75 29.67 15.71 -7.73
N LEU A 76 29.93 15.42 -6.45
CA LEU A 76 29.21 14.35 -5.76
C LEU A 76 27.76 14.74 -5.52
N MET A 77 27.47 16.01 -5.26
CA MET A 77 26.09 16.50 -5.20
C MET A 77 25.30 16.19 -6.47
N ILE A 78 25.89 16.42 -7.65
CA ILE A 78 25.24 16.13 -8.93
C ILE A 78 24.98 14.61 -9.07
N ILE A 79 25.98 13.79 -8.79
CA ILE A 79 25.86 12.32 -8.89
C ILE A 79 24.78 11.80 -7.93
N PHE A 80 24.82 12.19 -6.66
CA PHE A 80 23.86 11.75 -5.64
C PHE A 80 22.46 12.32 -5.86
N PHE A 81 22.33 13.48 -6.49
CA PHE A 81 21.03 14.02 -6.90
C PHE A 81 20.35 13.11 -7.93
N PHE A 82 21.05 12.71 -9.00
CA PHE A 82 20.50 11.77 -9.98
C PHE A 82 20.24 10.38 -9.38
N LEU A 83 21.09 9.92 -8.46
CA LEU A 83 20.87 8.69 -7.70
C LEU A 83 19.60 8.77 -6.85
N GLY A 84 19.37 9.89 -6.17
CA GLY A 84 18.14 10.13 -5.40
C GLY A 84 16.89 10.14 -6.28
N ILE A 85 16.96 10.78 -7.44
CA ILE A 85 15.90 10.75 -8.45
C ILE A 85 15.64 9.31 -8.91
N GLY A 86 16.69 8.57 -9.28
CA GLY A 86 16.57 7.17 -9.71
C GLY A 86 15.92 6.29 -8.64
N ALA A 87 16.31 6.45 -7.37
CA ALA A 87 15.72 5.73 -6.26
C ALA A 87 14.22 6.05 -6.10
N ALA A 88 13.82 7.32 -6.20
CA ALA A 88 12.41 7.71 -6.16
C ALA A 88 11.61 7.04 -7.30
N PHE A 89 12.13 7.05 -8.53
CA PHE A 89 11.48 6.39 -9.67
C PHE A 89 11.30 4.89 -9.47
N VAL A 90 12.33 4.19 -8.99
CA VAL A 90 12.24 2.74 -8.71
C VAL A 90 11.14 2.45 -7.70
N ASN A 91 11.01 3.27 -6.66
CA ASN A 91 9.95 3.09 -5.69
C ASN A 91 8.55 3.37 -6.28
N ILE A 92 8.39 4.43 -7.08
CA ILE A 92 7.12 4.74 -7.75
C ILE A 92 6.69 3.59 -8.67
N LEU A 93 7.61 3.03 -9.46
CA LEU A 93 7.33 1.89 -10.33
C LEU A 93 6.91 0.66 -9.53
N ARG A 94 7.51 0.43 -8.36
CA ARG A 94 7.08 -0.63 -7.43
C ARG A 94 5.65 -0.39 -6.93
N VAL A 95 5.31 0.84 -6.54
CA VAL A 95 3.96 1.21 -6.09
C VAL A 95 2.94 1.02 -7.21
N ALA A 96 3.26 1.46 -8.44
CA ALA A 96 2.39 1.31 -9.60
C ALA A 96 2.09 -0.16 -9.90
N LYS A 97 3.12 -1.03 -9.91
CA LYS A 97 2.96 -2.48 -10.10
C LYS A 97 2.09 -3.14 -9.02
N GLN A 98 2.23 -2.70 -7.76
CA GLN A 98 1.39 -3.22 -6.67
C GLN A 98 -0.08 -2.85 -6.84
N LEU A 99 -0.37 -1.63 -7.34
CA LEU A 99 -1.74 -1.19 -7.60
C LEU A 99 -2.36 -1.93 -8.80
N GLU A 100 -1.59 -2.16 -9.86
CA GLU A 100 -2.02 -2.94 -11.02
C GLU A 100 -2.38 -4.38 -10.63
N ASN A 101 -1.46 -5.09 -9.94
CA ASN A 101 -1.73 -6.45 -9.46
C ASN A 101 -2.99 -6.49 -8.59
N LYS A 102 -3.16 -5.53 -7.67
CA LYS A 102 -4.33 -5.48 -6.79
C LYS A 102 -5.64 -5.27 -7.54
N LYS A 103 -5.65 -4.51 -8.64
CA LYS A 103 -6.83 -4.39 -9.52
C LYS A 103 -7.14 -5.70 -10.23
N HIS A 104 -6.12 -6.35 -10.81
CA HIS A 104 -6.29 -7.59 -11.54
C HIS A 104 -6.86 -8.74 -10.67
N PHE A 105 -6.47 -8.79 -9.39
CA PHE A 105 -7.06 -9.75 -8.43
C PHE A 105 -8.49 -9.41 -8.01
N ARG A 106 -8.91 -8.14 -8.11
CA ARG A 106 -10.27 -7.72 -7.76
C ARG A 106 -11.24 -8.08 -8.88
N ASP A 107 -10.83 -7.82 -10.13
CA ASP A 107 -11.57 -8.12 -11.36
C ASP A 107 -11.89 -9.62 -11.49
N ASN A 108 -10.87 -10.49 -11.39
CA ASN A 108 -11.07 -11.94 -11.44
C ASN A 108 -12.01 -12.49 -10.35
N ARG A 109 -12.10 -11.83 -9.19
CA ARG A 109 -13.01 -12.26 -8.11
C ARG A 109 -14.45 -11.83 -8.33
N GLU A 110 -14.66 -10.76 -9.09
CA GLU A 110 -15.99 -10.29 -9.47
C GLU A 110 -16.55 -11.21 -10.57
N ASP A 111 -15.72 -11.62 -11.55
CA ASP A 111 -16.10 -12.57 -12.61
C ASP A 111 -16.44 -13.98 -12.08
N ASP A 112 -15.74 -14.48 -11.06
CA ASP A 112 -16.02 -15.80 -10.46
C ASP A 112 -17.30 -15.82 -9.58
N ALA A 113 -17.86 -14.64 -9.29
CA ALA A 113 -19.02 -14.46 -8.40
C ALA A 113 -20.33 -14.16 -9.14
N GLU A 114 -20.29 -13.92 -10.46
CA GLU A 114 -21.46 -13.85 -11.37
C GLU A 114 -21.84 -15.24 -11.94
#